data_AF-A0A7U5Y029-F1
#
_entry.id   AF-A0A7U5Y029-F1
#
_cell.length_a   1.000
_cell.length_b   1.000
_cell.length_c   1.000
_cell.angle_alpha   90.00
_cell.angle_beta   90.00
_cell.angle_gamma   90.00
#
_symmetry.space_group_name_H-M   'P 1'
#
loop_
_entity.id
_entity.type
_entity.pdbx_description
1 polymer ?
#
loop_
_entity_poly.entity_id
_entity_poly.type
_entity_poly.pdbx_seq_one_letter_code
_entity_poly.pdbx_strand_id
1 'polypeptide(L)'
;MVESFRGHPLFEATTSRVDADPVGDFKISLSGMLKEDRYRTTYIFKWGIKQIALTAFRYRDAGVRPVVAEEFLQQKVGDARATLALAVAKGTGRGIWKMGWMNEGIDYELWVPDDLTPSDEPKIRTETVIKLGEVLAGVMNEKLKP
;
A
#
# COMPACT_ATOMS: atom_id res chain seq x y z
N MET A 1 -0.48 -16.86 -2.74
CA MET A 1 -0.37 -15.45 -3.19
C MET A 1 -1.56 -15.20 -4.11
N VAL A 2 -2.37 -14.16 -3.88
CA VAL A 2 -3.51 -13.87 -4.76
C VAL A 2 -2.94 -13.47 -6.13
N GLU A 3 -3.13 -14.32 -7.15
CA GLU A 3 -2.58 -14.09 -8.49
C GLU A 3 -3.28 -12.95 -9.23
N SER A 4 -4.49 -12.58 -8.78
CA SER A 4 -5.26 -11.46 -9.33
C SER A 4 -6.36 -11.00 -8.38
N PHE A 5 -6.36 -9.73 -8.00
CA PHE A 5 -7.47 -9.12 -7.23
C PHE A 5 -8.79 -9.08 -8.02
N ARG A 6 -8.74 -9.25 -9.34
CA ARG A 6 -9.94 -9.24 -10.20
C ARG A 6 -10.88 -10.41 -9.96
N GLY A 7 -10.37 -11.51 -9.38
CA GLY A 7 -11.19 -12.67 -9.01
C GLY A 7 -11.89 -12.52 -7.66
N HIS A 8 -11.63 -11.43 -6.91
CA HIS A 8 -12.22 -11.24 -5.59
C HIS A 8 -13.70 -10.82 -5.69
N PRO A 9 -14.62 -11.40 -4.90
CA PRO A 9 -16.06 -11.09 -4.99
C PRO A 9 -16.42 -9.61 -4.78
N LEU A 10 -15.61 -8.90 -3.98
CA LEU A 10 -15.78 -7.47 -3.70
C LEU A 10 -15.07 -6.55 -4.70
N PHE A 11 -14.46 -7.09 -5.77
CA PHE A 11 -13.69 -6.28 -6.71
C PHE A 11 -14.58 -5.44 -7.61
N GLU A 12 -14.44 -4.13 -7.45
CA GLU A 12 -15.03 -3.13 -8.33
C GLU A 12 -13.93 -2.53 -9.21
N ALA A 13 -14.00 -2.80 -10.52
CA ALA A 13 -13.09 -2.17 -11.48
C ALA A 13 -13.32 -0.66 -11.52
N THR A 14 -12.26 0.11 -11.71
CA THR A 14 -12.35 1.56 -11.91
C THR A 14 -11.49 2.00 -13.08
N THR A 15 -11.95 3.01 -13.80
CA THR A 15 -11.26 3.62 -14.93
C THR A 15 -10.57 4.92 -14.53
N SER A 16 -10.63 5.31 -13.26
CA SER A 16 -10.00 6.53 -12.76
C SER A 16 -8.48 6.45 -12.90
N ARG A 17 -7.93 7.30 -13.75
CA ARG A 17 -6.49 7.42 -13.89
C ARG A 17 -5.98 8.35 -12.80
N VAL A 18 -5.19 7.81 -11.90
CA VAL A 18 -4.34 8.60 -11.00
C VAL A 18 -2.99 8.67 -11.68
N ASP A 19 -2.73 9.71 -12.48
CA ASP A 19 -1.39 9.96 -12.99
C ASP A 19 -0.59 10.65 -11.90
N ALA A 20 -0.01 9.86 -11.00
CA ALA A 20 1.05 10.32 -10.13
C ALA A 20 2.38 9.81 -10.69
N ASP A 21 3.35 10.71 -10.85
CA ASP A 21 4.71 10.35 -11.28
C ASP A 21 5.42 9.67 -10.10
N PRO A 22 5.71 8.35 -10.17
CA PRO A 22 6.24 7.66 -9.02
C PRO A 22 7.75 7.70 -9.02
N VAL A 23 8.30 7.04 -8.02
CA VAL A 23 9.67 6.59 -7.96
C VAL A 23 10.03 5.77 -9.20
N GLY A 24 10.90 6.30 -10.07
CA GLY A 24 11.38 5.63 -11.29
C GLY A 24 10.51 5.90 -12.52
N ASP A 25 10.61 5.02 -13.53
CA ASP A 25 10.04 5.30 -14.88
C ASP A 25 8.60 4.79 -15.09
N PHE A 26 7.98 4.19 -14.08
CA PHE A 26 6.68 3.53 -14.23
C PHE A 26 5.56 4.36 -13.65
N LYS A 27 4.50 4.66 -14.43
CA LYS A 27 3.29 5.34 -13.93
C LYS A 27 2.48 4.43 -13.00
N ILE A 28 1.90 5.02 -11.96
CA ILE A 28 0.85 4.39 -11.15
C ILE A 28 -0.49 4.59 -11.85
N SER A 29 -1.39 3.62 -11.76
CA SER A 29 -2.79 3.81 -12.16
C SER A 29 -3.72 3.01 -11.26
N LEU A 30 -4.86 3.59 -10.88
CA LEU A 30 -5.85 2.88 -10.10
C LEU A 30 -6.62 1.90 -11.00
N SER A 31 -6.67 0.64 -10.61
CA SER A 31 -7.26 -0.46 -11.40
C SER A 31 -8.58 -0.98 -10.84
N GLY A 32 -8.80 -0.80 -9.53
CA GLY A 32 -10.05 -1.16 -8.88
C GLY A 32 -9.99 -0.91 -7.38
N MET A 33 -11.04 -1.34 -6.69
CA MET A 33 -11.14 -1.28 -5.24
C MET A 33 -11.91 -2.47 -4.68
N LEU A 34 -11.63 -2.79 -3.42
CA LEU A 34 -12.38 -3.73 -2.59
C LEU A 34 -13.00 -2.92 -1.46
N LYS A 35 -14.33 -2.76 -1.47
CA LYS A 35 -15.05 -2.14 -0.35
C LYS A 35 -15.29 -3.22 0.71
N GLU A 36 -14.43 -3.23 1.73
CA GLU A 36 -14.54 -4.21 2.82
C GLU A 36 -15.70 -3.86 3.75
N ASP A 37 -15.82 -2.58 4.12
CA ASP A 37 -16.94 -2.03 4.88
C ASP A 37 -17.11 -0.51 4.63
N ARG A 38 -17.95 0.15 5.42
CA ARG A 38 -18.24 1.60 5.29
C ARG A 38 -17.06 2.54 5.61
N TYR A 39 -16.03 2.05 6.29
CA TYR A 39 -14.86 2.80 6.74
C TYR A 39 -13.55 2.31 6.14
N ARG A 40 -13.54 1.11 5.55
CA ARG A 40 -12.35 0.43 5.07
C ARG A 40 -12.47 0.06 3.60
N THR A 41 -11.47 0.48 2.82
CA THR A 41 -11.40 0.17 1.38
C THR A 41 -9.97 -0.13 0.98
N THR A 42 -9.77 -1.23 0.26
CA THR A 42 -8.49 -1.54 -0.40
C THR A 42 -8.51 -1.05 -1.84
N TYR A 43 -7.62 -0.13 -2.18
CA TYR A 43 -7.41 0.36 -3.53
C TYR A 43 -6.32 -0.47 -4.21
N ILE A 44 -6.61 -0.95 -5.42
CA ILE A 44 -5.67 -1.77 -6.19
C ILE A 44 -5.09 -0.92 -7.31
N PHE A 45 -3.77 -0.74 -7.30
CA PHE A 45 -3.06 0.01 -8.32
C PHE A 45 -2.18 -0.89 -9.19
N LYS A 46 -1.92 -0.44 -10.42
CA LYS A 46 -0.87 -0.97 -11.27
C LYS A 46 0.35 -0.07 -11.18
N TRP A 47 1.52 -0.66 -11.05
CA TRP A 47 2.83 0.01 -11.10
C TRP A 47 3.77 -0.84 -11.96
N GLY A 48 4.00 -0.40 -13.20
CA GLY A 48 4.63 -1.24 -14.22
C GLY A 48 3.84 -2.52 -14.47
N ILE A 49 4.49 -3.68 -14.37
CA ILE A 49 3.85 -5.00 -14.48
C ILE A 49 3.25 -5.51 -13.15
N LYS A 50 3.51 -4.80 -12.04
CA LYS A 50 3.11 -5.23 -10.70
C LYS A 50 1.72 -4.66 -10.33
N GLN A 51 0.98 -5.42 -9.53
CA GLN A 51 -0.18 -4.91 -8.81
C GLN A 51 0.22 -4.65 -7.35
N ILE A 52 -0.17 -3.48 -6.84
CA ILE A 52 0.05 -3.09 -5.45
C ILE A 52 -1.31 -2.79 -4.82
N ALA A 53 -1.43 -2.98 -3.52
CA ALA A 53 -2.66 -2.73 -2.78
C ALA A 53 -2.40 -1.72 -1.68
N LEU A 54 -3.28 -0.72 -1.55
CA LEU A 54 -3.30 0.22 -0.44
C LEU A 54 -4.66 0.13 0.25
N THR A 55 -4.67 -0.33 1.49
CA THR A 55 -5.86 -0.25 2.32
C THR A 55 -5.89 1.09 3.03
N ALA A 56 -7.04 1.77 2.99
CA ALA A 56 -7.32 2.96 3.77
C ALA A 56 -8.48 2.67 4.72
N PHE A 57 -8.25 2.84 6.03
CA PHE A 57 -9.23 2.64 7.08
C PHE A 57 -9.46 3.95 7.84
N ARG A 58 -10.66 4.52 7.71
CA ARG A 58 -11.10 5.74 8.41
C ARG A 58 -11.43 5.44 9.88
N TYR A 59 -10.40 5.12 10.66
CA TYR A 59 -10.55 4.63 12.04
C TYR A 59 -11.24 5.66 12.94
N ARG A 60 -11.04 6.96 12.70
CA ARG A 60 -11.68 8.03 13.49
C ARG A 60 -13.20 8.00 13.31
N ASP A 61 -13.66 7.86 12.07
CA ASP A 61 -15.09 7.78 11.73
C ASP A 61 -15.73 6.48 12.27
N ALA A 62 -14.92 5.43 12.40
CA ALA A 62 -15.30 4.18 13.04
C ALA A 62 -15.35 4.24 14.57
N GLY A 63 -14.96 5.37 15.19
CA GLY A 63 -14.88 5.52 16.65
C GLY A 63 -13.71 4.79 17.31
N VAL A 64 -12.74 4.32 16.51
CA VAL A 64 -11.56 3.60 17.00
C VAL A 64 -10.53 4.60 17.53
N ARG A 65 -9.91 4.26 18.67
CA ARG A 65 -8.79 5.01 19.24
C ARG A 65 -7.50 4.24 18.98
N PRO A 66 -6.55 4.78 18.20
CA PRO A 66 -5.30 4.09 17.95
C PRO A 66 -4.46 4.08 19.23
N VAL A 67 -3.93 2.91 19.58
CA VAL A 67 -2.93 2.74 20.64
C VAL A 67 -1.69 2.18 19.98
N VAL A 68 -0.62 2.95 19.96
CA VAL A 68 0.69 2.49 19.48
C VAL A 68 1.35 1.75 20.64
N ALA A 69 1.27 0.42 20.62
CA ALA A 69 1.70 -0.42 21.74
C ALA A 69 3.23 -0.58 21.81
N GLU A 70 3.90 -0.75 20.67
CA GLU A 70 5.37 -0.83 20.54
C GLU A 70 5.73 -0.75 19.04
N GLU A 71 6.62 0.16 18.65
CA GLU A 71 7.13 0.28 17.27
C GLU A 71 8.62 -0.05 17.23
N PHE A 72 8.95 -1.26 16.77
CA PHE A 72 10.30 -1.59 16.32
C PHE A 72 10.34 -1.32 14.81
N LEU A 73 11.25 -0.44 14.38
CA LEU A 73 11.45 0.08 13.00
C LEU A 73 10.62 1.34 12.67
N GLN A 74 11.20 2.52 12.95
CA GLN A 74 10.62 3.82 12.60
C GLN A 74 11.13 4.29 11.23
N GLN A 75 10.31 4.13 10.20
CA GLN A 75 10.41 4.88 8.95
C GLN A 75 9.38 6.02 8.97
N LYS A 76 9.32 6.83 7.90
CA LYS A 76 8.29 7.86 7.73
C LYS A 76 7.67 7.81 6.34
N VAL A 77 6.40 8.20 6.24
CA VAL A 77 5.71 8.57 5.00
C VAL A 77 5.31 10.03 5.14
N GLY A 78 6.02 10.94 4.48
CA GLY A 78 5.94 12.36 4.82
C GLY A 78 6.35 12.57 6.29
N ASP A 79 5.47 13.20 7.07
CA ASP A 79 5.72 13.41 8.51
C ASP A 79 5.16 12.29 9.41
N ALA A 80 4.35 11.39 8.87
CA ALA A 80 3.75 10.30 9.63
C ALA A 80 4.78 9.18 9.88
N ARG A 81 4.83 8.69 11.13
CA ARG A 81 5.61 7.49 11.47
C ARG A 81 5.03 6.30 10.73
N ALA A 82 5.92 5.45 10.23
CA ALA A 82 5.57 4.27 9.49
C ALA A 82 6.39 3.06 9.94
N THR A 83 5.75 1.91 9.92
CA THR A 83 6.42 0.61 10.01
C THR A 83 6.65 0.09 8.60
N LEU A 84 7.82 -0.51 8.38
CA LEU A 84 8.15 -1.15 7.10
C LEU A 84 8.81 -2.49 7.37
N ALA A 85 8.23 -3.55 6.79
CA ALA A 85 8.74 -4.90 6.89
C ALA A 85 8.73 -5.60 5.52
N LEU A 86 9.67 -6.51 5.32
CA LEU A 86 9.69 -7.43 4.19
C LEU A 86 9.33 -8.83 4.70
N ALA A 87 8.23 -9.39 4.20
CA ALA A 87 7.89 -10.80 4.43
C ALA A 87 8.40 -11.64 3.24
N VAL A 88 9.23 -12.64 3.54
CA VAL A 88 9.84 -13.53 2.53
C VAL A 88 9.29 -14.94 2.68
N ALA A 89 8.85 -15.53 1.57
CA ALA A 89 8.51 -16.95 1.52
C ALA A 89 9.74 -17.74 1.06
N LYS A 90 10.42 -18.39 2.01
CA LYS A 90 11.67 -19.12 1.78
C LYS A 90 11.57 -20.08 0.59
N GLY A 91 12.55 -20.03 -0.32
CA GLY A 91 12.64 -20.92 -1.47
C GLY A 91 11.64 -20.65 -2.60
N THR A 92 10.83 -19.59 -2.51
CA THR A 92 9.92 -19.19 -3.59
C THR A 92 10.48 -18.11 -4.51
N GLY A 93 11.57 -17.44 -4.09
CA GLY A 93 12.11 -16.27 -4.76
C GLY A 93 11.16 -15.06 -4.73
N ARG A 94 10.18 -15.03 -3.81
CA ARG A 94 9.18 -13.97 -3.72
C ARG A 94 9.12 -13.38 -2.32
N GLY A 95 8.98 -12.06 -2.27
CA GLY A 95 8.74 -11.29 -1.07
C GLY A 95 7.55 -10.36 -1.22
N ILE A 96 7.06 -9.85 -0.09
CA ILE A 96 6.07 -8.78 -0.07
C ILE A 96 6.49 -7.76 0.98
N TRP A 97 6.66 -6.52 0.53
CA TRP A 97 6.81 -5.39 1.42
C TRP A 97 5.45 -5.05 2.02
N LYS A 98 5.43 -4.85 3.34
CA LYS A 98 4.28 -4.36 4.09
C LYS A 98 4.68 -3.06 4.77
N MET A 99 3.95 -1.99 4.47
CA MET A 99 4.16 -0.68 5.06
C MET A 99 2.88 -0.16 5.68
N GLY A 100 2.91 0.20 6.97
CA GLY A 100 1.75 0.71 7.70
C GLY A 100 2.03 2.08 8.29
N TRP A 101 1.10 3.03 8.15
CA TRP A 101 1.21 4.37 8.77
C TRP A 101 -0.17 4.97 9.05
N MET A 102 -0.22 5.92 9.99
CA MET A 102 -1.44 6.66 10.30
C MET A 102 -1.29 8.11 9.91
N ASN A 103 -2.29 8.67 9.21
CA ASN A 103 -2.34 10.08 8.88
C ASN A 103 -3.78 10.62 8.97
N GLU A 104 -3.98 11.75 9.64
CA GLU A 104 -5.24 12.51 9.66
C GLU A 104 -6.53 11.72 10.00
N GLY A 105 -6.44 10.64 10.79
CA GLY A 105 -7.60 9.81 11.13
C GLY A 105 -7.83 8.61 10.21
N ILE A 106 -6.88 8.36 9.31
CA ILE A 106 -6.85 7.21 8.39
C ILE A 106 -5.63 6.35 8.71
N ASP A 107 -5.84 5.04 8.78
CA ASP A 107 -4.81 4.01 8.86
C ASP A 107 -4.59 3.44 7.46
N TYR A 108 -3.35 3.51 7.00
CA TYR A 108 -2.94 3.10 5.67
C TYR A 108 -2.05 1.86 5.75
N GLU A 109 -2.34 0.87 4.90
CA GLU A 109 -1.54 -0.34 4.78
C GLU A 109 -1.22 -0.63 3.30
N LEU A 110 0.05 -0.45 2.92
CA LEU A 110 0.56 -0.68 1.58
C LEU A 110 1.24 -2.04 1.47
N TRP A 111 0.92 -2.74 0.40
CA TRP A 111 1.46 -4.05 0.05
C TRP A 111 2.11 -4.02 -1.33
N VAL A 112 3.42 -4.31 -1.40
CA VAL A 112 4.20 -4.27 -2.64
C VAL A 112 4.91 -5.61 -2.90
N PRO A 113 4.50 -6.37 -3.92
CA PRO A 113 5.17 -7.61 -4.28
C PRO A 113 6.59 -7.36 -4.82
N ASP A 114 7.55 -8.16 -4.38
CA ASP A 114 8.94 -8.13 -4.84
C ASP A 114 9.41 -9.51 -5.31
N ASP A 115 10.23 -9.51 -6.36
CA ASP A 115 10.92 -10.71 -6.83
C ASP A 115 12.31 -10.69 -6.22
N LEU A 116 12.65 -11.72 -5.45
CA LEU A 116 13.93 -11.74 -4.74
C LEU A 116 15.09 -12.10 -5.67
N THR A 117 16.29 -11.75 -5.24
CA THR A 117 17.54 -12.25 -5.85
C THR A 117 17.75 -13.73 -5.51
N PRO A 118 18.72 -14.42 -6.14
CA PRO A 118 19.11 -15.77 -5.74
C PRO A 118 19.63 -15.88 -4.29
N SER A 119 19.99 -14.76 -3.65
CA SER A 119 20.41 -14.66 -2.25
C SER A 119 19.24 -14.40 -1.27
N ASP A 120 17.98 -14.50 -1.72
CA ASP A 120 16.76 -14.14 -0.96
C ASP A 120 16.73 -12.66 -0.50
N GLU A 121 17.43 -11.77 -1.22
CA GLU A 121 17.42 -10.33 -0.96
C GLU A 121 16.36 -9.62 -1.82
N PRO A 122 15.75 -8.52 -1.33
CA PRO A 122 14.79 -7.75 -2.12
C PRO A 122 15.45 -7.04 -3.31
N LYS A 123 14.74 -6.95 -4.44
CA LYS A 123 15.17 -6.13 -5.59
C LYS A 123 14.67 -4.70 -5.49
N ILE A 124 13.52 -4.49 -4.86
CA ILE A 124 12.98 -3.17 -4.58
C ILE A 124 13.66 -2.64 -3.32
N ARG A 125 14.24 -1.45 -3.40
CA ARG A 125 14.85 -0.79 -2.25
C ARG A 125 13.80 -0.21 -1.31
N THR A 126 14.12 -0.20 -0.02
CA THR A 126 13.32 0.42 1.05
C THR A 126 12.84 1.83 0.68
N GLU A 127 13.72 2.69 0.17
CA GLU A 127 13.40 4.08 -0.17
C GLU A 127 12.36 4.18 -1.29
N THR A 128 12.32 3.19 -2.19
CA THR A 128 11.32 3.11 -3.25
C THR A 128 9.95 2.80 -2.69
N VAL A 129 9.87 1.89 -1.71
CA VAL A 129 8.60 1.56 -1.04
C VAL A 129 8.06 2.74 -0.25
N ILE A 130 8.96 3.45 0.46
CA ILE A 130 8.60 4.65 1.24
C ILE A 130 8.00 5.72 0.34
N LYS A 131 8.73 6.12 -0.70
CA LYS A 131 8.26 7.16 -1.64
C LYS A 131 6.98 6.74 -2.38
N LEU A 132 6.81 5.45 -2.66
CA LEU A 132 5.54 4.93 -3.19
C LEU A 132 4.40 5.16 -2.21
N GLY A 133 4.63 4.92 -0.92
CA GLY A 133 3.70 5.26 0.17
C GLY A 133 3.36 6.75 0.18
N GLU A 134 4.35 7.63 0.03
CA GLU A 134 4.15 9.10 0.01
C GLU A 134 3.28 9.55 -1.16
N VAL A 135 3.60 9.07 -2.36
CA VAL A 135 2.84 9.37 -3.57
C VAL A 135 1.39 8.92 -3.42
N LEU A 136 1.18 7.68 -2.97
CA LEU A 136 -0.17 7.14 -2.80
C LEU A 136 -0.92 7.84 -1.66
N ALA A 137 -0.25 8.22 -0.57
CA ALA A 137 -0.86 9.01 0.49
C ALA A 137 -1.35 10.37 -0.06
N GLY A 138 -0.54 11.06 -0.87
CA GLY A 138 -0.94 12.32 -1.52
C GLY A 138 -2.19 12.16 -2.38
N VAL A 139 -2.19 11.13 -3.25
CA VAL A 139 -3.34 10.78 -4.09
C VAL A 139 -4.59 10.50 -3.25
N MET A 140 -4.45 9.70 -2.20
CA MET A 140 -5.59 9.29 -1.38
C MET A 140 -6.11 10.44 -0.53
N ASN A 141 -5.23 11.28 0.02
CA ASN A 141 -5.66 12.47 0.76
C ASN A 141 -6.48 13.41 -0.13
N GLU A 142 -6.12 13.61 -1.40
CA GLU A 142 -6.95 14.38 -2.33
C GLU A 142 -8.31 13.73 -2.60
N LYS A 143 -8.32 12.41 -2.80
CA LYS A 143 -9.54 11.65 -3.13
C LYS A 143 -10.49 11.45 -1.94
N LEU A 144 -9.95 11.44 -0.73
CA LEU A 144 -10.69 11.17 0.51
C LEU A 144 -11.04 12.44 1.29
N LYS A 145 -10.65 13.63 0.79
CA LYS A 145 -11.12 14.91 1.34
C LYS A 145 -12.66 14.90 1.46
N PRO A 146 -13.22 15.41 2.57
CA PRO A 146 -14.65 15.51 2.76
C PRO A 146 -15.35 16.35 1.68
#